data_AF-A0A061R9S8-F1
#
_entry.id   AF-A0A061R9S8-F1
#
_cell.length_a   1.000
_cell.length_b   1.000
_cell.length_c   1.000
_cell.angle_alpha   90.00
_cell.angle_beta   90.00
_cell.angle_gamma   90.00
#
_symmetry.space_group_name_H-M   'P 1'
#
loop_
_entity.id
_entity.type
_entity.pdbx_description
1 polymer ?
#
loop_
_entity_poly.entity_id
_entity_poly.type
_entity_poly.pdbx_seq_one_letter_code
_entity_poly.pdbx_strand_id
1 'polypeptide(L)'
;MFPVSAQAKFGHEPSSLTKMSMGCLILSLCYVWLAAAVWLTGPSEKVGPGHLVVAIALATVGELYLAPVGLAFVSETAPEDLTAFVMGLWFIASSIGFYVCGALGTLYSWMLHGSFFGMLAAIAAVNGLLLMIAKGVLQRALQNS
;
A
#
# COMPACT_ATOMS: atom_id res chain seq x y z
N MET A 1 25.49 -0.57 -10.84
CA MET A 1 24.55 0.57 -10.84
C MET A 1 23.54 0.30 -11.95
N PHE A 2 22.47 -0.44 -11.62
CA PHE A 2 21.55 -1.01 -12.62
C PHE A 2 20.63 0.08 -13.20
N PRO A 3 20.45 0.11 -14.54
CA PRO A 3 19.90 1.27 -15.25
C PRO A 3 18.37 1.34 -15.14
N VAL A 4 17.86 2.43 -14.56
CA VAL A 4 16.45 2.84 -14.61
C VAL A 4 16.20 3.74 -15.84
N SER A 5 16.87 3.47 -16.96
CA SER A 5 16.89 4.35 -18.15
C SER A 5 15.66 4.25 -19.06
N ALA A 6 14.67 3.41 -18.73
CA ALA A 6 13.43 3.35 -19.51
C ALA A 6 12.41 4.45 -19.12
N GLN A 7 12.55 5.08 -17.95
CA GLN A 7 11.60 6.09 -17.45
C GLN A 7 11.89 7.52 -17.92
N ALA A 8 12.98 7.75 -18.65
CA ALA A 8 13.37 9.08 -19.17
C ALA A 8 12.62 9.51 -20.45
N LYS A 9 11.69 8.68 -20.98
CA LYS A 9 11.04 8.93 -22.27
C LYS A 9 9.68 9.64 -22.18
N PHE A 10 9.12 9.78 -20.98
CA PHE A 10 7.90 10.55 -20.72
C PHE A 10 8.22 11.59 -19.66
N GLY A 11 8.41 12.84 -20.06
CA GLY A 11 8.84 13.98 -19.22
C GLY A 11 7.80 14.45 -18.19
N HIS A 12 7.22 13.52 -17.44
CA HIS A 12 6.44 13.76 -16.24
C HIS A 12 6.99 12.82 -15.19
N GLU A 13 7.94 13.27 -14.37
CA GLU A 13 8.36 12.49 -13.21
C GLU A 13 7.12 12.27 -12.33
N PRO A 14 6.54 11.05 -12.30
CA PRO A 14 5.41 10.80 -11.43
C PRO A 14 5.96 10.93 -10.02
N SER A 15 5.40 11.84 -9.23
CA SER A 15 5.85 12.09 -7.86
C SER A 15 6.04 10.77 -7.12
N SER A 16 7.00 10.70 -6.18
CA SER A 16 7.22 9.53 -5.32
C SER A 16 5.89 9.03 -4.72
N LEU A 17 4.97 9.96 -4.41
CA LEU A 17 3.60 9.68 -3.97
C LEU A 17 2.73 8.93 -4.99
N THR A 18 2.89 9.18 -6.29
CA THR A 18 2.17 8.49 -7.39
C THR A 18 2.60 7.02 -7.50
N LYS A 19 3.89 6.73 -7.38
CA LYS A 19 4.41 5.35 -7.41
C LYS A 19 3.94 4.56 -6.18
N MET A 20 3.87 5.22 -5.02
CA MET A 20 3.34 4.63 -3.78
C MET A 20 1.82 4.36 -3.88
N SER A 21 1.04 5.27 -4.47
CA SER A 21 -0.40 5.08 -4.70
C SER A 21 -0.70 3.86 -5.60
N MET A 22 0.11 3.62 -6.65
CA MET A 22 -0.03 2.41 -7.48
C MET A 22 0.18 1.12 -6.67
N GLY A 23 1.15 1.10 -5.75
CA GLY A 23 1.36 -0.01 -4.81
C GLY A 23 0.12 -0.25 -3.94
N CYS A 24 -0.45 0.80 -3.33
CA CYS A 24 -1.66 0.70 -2.52
C CYS A 24 -2.88 0.18 -3.31
N LEU A 25 -3.04 0.57 -4.59
CA LEU A 25 -4.11 0.07 -5.44
C LEU A 25 -3.95 -1.42 -5.75
N ILE A 26 -2.72 -1.89 -5.98
CA ILE A 26 -2.42 -3.31 -6.18
C ILE A 26 -2.72 -4.12 -4.90
N LEU A 27 -2.38 -3.58 -3.72
CA LEU A 27 -2.76 -4.21 -2.44
C LEU A 27 -4.28 -4.26 -2.25
N SER A 28 -5.00 -3.18 -2.59
CA SER A 28 -6.46 -3.16 -2.52
C SER A 28 -7.08 -4.24 -3.42
N LEU A 29 -6.59 -4.37 -4.66
CA LEU A 29 -6.99 -5.44 -5.59
C LEU A 29 -6.70 -6.83 -5.03
N CYS A 30 -5.58 -7.03 -4.33
CA CYS A 30 -5.26 -8.29 -3.65
C CYS A 30 -6.31 -8.63 -2.58
N TYR A 31 -6.70 -7.68 -1.73
CA TYR A 31 -7.73 -7.92 -0.71
C TYR A 31 -9.12 -8.16 -1.31
N VAL A 32 -9.46 -7.48 -2.41
CA VAL A 32 -10.71 -7.75 -3.16
C VAL A 32 -10.70 -9.17 -3.74
N TRP A 33 -9.57 -9.61 -4.29
CA TRP A 33 -9.41 -10.98 -4.80
C TRP A 33 -9.59 -12.02 -3.70
N LEU A 34 -8.99 -11.80 -2.52
CA LEU A 34 -9.19 -12.65 -1.33
C LEU A 34 -10.64 -12.67 -0.85
N ALA A 35 -11.32 -11.52 -0.82
CA ALA A 35 -12.73 -11.44 -0.47
C ALA A 35 -13.60 -12.25 -1.45
N ALA A 36 -13.36 -12.12 -2.76
CA ALA A 36 -14.06 -12.87 -3.79
C ALA A 36 -13.80 -14.39 -3.66
N ALA A 37 -12.56 -14.80 -3.39
CA ALA A 37 -12.22 -16.21 -3.18
C ALA A 37 -12.96 -16.84 -1.99
N VAL A 38 -13.12 -16.09 -0.89
CA VAL A 38 -13.89 -16.55 0.29
C VAL A 38 -15.38 -16.62 0.00
N TRP A 39 -15.93 -15.67 -0.77
CA TRP A 39 -17.34 -15.69 -1.17
C TRP A 39 -17.67 -16.87 -2.10
N LEU A 40 -16.77 -17.20 -3.03
CA LEU A 40 -16.96 -18.30 -3.98
C LEU A 40 -16.84 -19.69 -3.33
N THR A 41 -16.05 -19.83 -2.26
CA THR A 41 -15.79 -21.11 -1.60
C THR A 41 -16.79 -21.41 -0.47
N GLY A 42 -17.48 -20.40 0.06
CA GLY A 42 -18.46 -20.56 1.13
C GLY A 42 -17.83 -20.80 2.52
N PRO A 43 -18.58 -20.59 3.62
CA PRO A 43 -18.03 -20.52 4.99
C PRO A 43 -17.54 -21.85 5.58
N SER A 44 -17.72 -22.98 4.89
CA SER A 44 -17.39 -24.32 5.40
C SER A 44 -16.31 -25.05 4.59
N GLU A 45 -15.92 -24.53 3.43
CA GLU A 45 -14.86 -25.13 2.60
C GLU A 45 -13.56 -24.34 2.68
N LYS A 46 -12.45 -25.05 2.57
CA LYS A 46 -11.11 -24.45 2.56
C LYS A 46 -10.88 -23.79 1.20
N VAL A 47 -10.55 -22.49 1.21
CA VAL A 47 -10.12 -21.79 -0.01
C VAL A 47 -8.93 -22.53 -0.62
N GLY A 48 -9.02 -22.86 -1.92
CA GLY A 48 -7.97 -23.57 -2.62
C GLY A 48 -6.63 -22.81 -2.60
N PRO A 49 -5.48 -23.48 -2.44
CA PRO A 49 -4.17 -22.84 -2.25
C PRO A 49 -3.76 -21.94 -3.42
N GLY A 50 -4.29 -22.17 -4.63
CA GLY A 50 -4.04 -21.32 -5.79
C GLY A 50 -4.43 -19.85 -5.59
N HIS A 51 -5.51 -19.57 -4.85
CA HIS A 51 -5.93 -18.18 -4.58
C HIS A 51 -4.96 -17.46 -3.64
N LEU A 52 -4.36 -18.19 -2.69
CA LEU A 52 -3.35 -17.65 -1.77
C LEU A 52 -2.04 -17.33 -2.48
N VAL A 53 -1.62 -18.19 -3.43
CA VAL A 53 -0.42 -17.94 -4.24
C VAL A 53 -0.56 -16.65 -5.04
N VAL A 54 -1.72 -16.44 -5.67
CA VAL A 54 -2.02 -15.20 -6.41
C VAL A 54 -2.04 -13.99 -5.47
N ALA A 55 -2.70 -14.11 -4.31
CA ALA A 55 -2.76 -13.02 -3.34
C ALA A 55 -1.38 -12.62 -2.81
N ILE A 56 -0.54 -13.59 -2.46
CA ILE A 56 0.84 -13.34 -2.02
C ILE A 56 1.66 -12.69 -3.14
N ALA A 57 1.55 -13.18 -4.37
CA ALA A 57 2.24 -12.57 -5.51
C ALA A 57 1.84 -11.08 -5.69
N LEU A 58 0.54 -10.77 -5.64
CA LEU A 58 0.04 -9.39 -5.72
C LEU A 58 0.50 -8.54 -4.54
N ALA A 59 0.46 -9.08 -3.32
CA ALA A 59 0.92 -8.38 -2.13
C ALA A 59 2.42 -8.05 -2.22
N THR A 60 3.26 -9.00 -2.61
CA THR A 60 4.71 -8.79 -2.78
C THR A 60 5.00 -7.74 -3.86
N VAL A 61 4.30 -7.79 -5.00
CA VAL A 61 4.43 -6.75 -6.04
C VAL A 61 4.10 -5.38 -5.47
N GLY A 62 3.03 -5.28 -4.70
CA GLY A 62 2.61 -4.03 -4.07
C GLY A 62 3.59 -3.52 -3.00
N GLU A 63 4.15 -4.41 -2.16
CA GLU A 63 5.18 -4.06 -1.18
C GLU A 63 6.47 -3.56 -1.84
N LEU A 64 6.82 -4.11 -3.02
CA LEU A 64 7.98 -3.66 -3.79
C LEU A 64 7.85 -2.19 -4.24
N TYR A 65 6.63 -1.67 -4.38
CA TYR A 65 6.39 -0.25 -4.64
C TYR A 65 6.32 0.61 -3.38
N LEU A 66 6.07 0.03 -2.21
CA LEU A 66 5.93 0.76 -0.95
C LEU A 66 7.27 0.98 -0.25
N ALA A 67 8.06 -0.08 -0.08
CA ALA A 67 9.29 -0.03 0.72
C ALA A 67 10.39 0.90 0.13
N PRO A 68 10.80 0.79 -1.15
CA PRO A 68 11.85 1.64 -1.70
C PRO A 68 11.37 3.07 -1.98
N VAL A 69 10.10 3.25 -2.34
CA VAL A 69 9.53 4.57 -2.63
C VAL A 69 9.27 5.36 -1.35
N GLY A 70 8.80 4.70 -0.29
CA GLY A 70 8.59 5.32 1.02
C GLY A 70 9.88 5.85 1.62
N LEU A 71 10.94 5.04 1.61
CA LEU A 71 12.26 5.47 2.10
C LEU A 71 12.85 6.60 1.24
N ALA A 72 12.70 6.55 -0.09
CA ALA A 72 13.13 7.64 -0.97
C ALA A 72 12.40 8.95 -0.65
N PHE A 73 11.08 8.90 -0.46
CA PHE A 73 10.27 10.07 -0.12
C PHE A 73 10.67 10.70 1.22
N VAL A 74 10.90 9.87 2.25
CA VAL A 74 11.35 10.34 3.56
C VAL A 74 12.73 11.00 3.47
N SER A 75 13.62 10.47 2.62
CA SER A 75 14.95 11.06 2.39
C SER A 75 14.90 12.36 1.59
N GLU A 76 13.99 12.48 0.61
CA GLU A 76 13.80 13.70 -0.19
C GLU A 76 13.18 14.84 0.63
N THR A 77 12.31 14.51 1.58
CA THR A 77 11.56 15.51 2.36
C THR A 77 12.31 15.94 3.62
N ALA A 78 13.37 15.22 3.99
CA ALA A 78 14.13 15.52 5.20
C ALA A 78 15.13 16.68 4.99
N PRO A 79 15.22 17.64 5.91
CA PRO A 79 16.32 18.61 5.97
C PRO A 79 17.64 17.89 6.23
N GLU A 80 18.74 18.35 5.64
CA GLU A 80 20.07 17.70 5.72
C GLU A 80 20.47 17.36 7.16
N ASP A 81 20.21 18.28 8.11
CA ASP A 81 20.56 18.15 9.52
C ASP A 81 19.64 17.21 10.34
N LEU A 82 18.44 16.90 9.83
CA LEU A 82 17.40 16.15 10.57
C LEU A 82 17.07 14.80 9.92
N THR A 83 17.82 14.38 8.91
CA THR A 83 17.61 13.12 8.16
C THR A 83 17.43 11.91 9.07
N ALA A 84 18.27 11.76 10.11
CA ALA A 84 18.16 10.65 11.06
C ALA A 84 16.87 10.68 11.89
N PHE A 85 16.36 11.86 12.23
CA PHE A 85 15.11 12.03 12.99
C PHE A 85 13.88 11.68 12.14
N VAL A 86 13.83 12.15 10.88
CA VAL A 86 12.73 11.84 9.97
C VAL A 86 12.70 10.34 9.62
N MET A 87 13.87 9.71 9.46
CA MET A 87 13.95 8.25 9.31
C MET A 87 13.49 7.50 10.56
N GLY A 88 13.83 8.00 11.76
CA GLY A 88 13.28 7.47 13.02
C GLY A 88 11.75 7.54 13.06
N LEU A 89 11.17 8.66 12.62
CA LEU A 89 9.72 8.84 12.56
C LEU A 89 9.07 7.86 11.57
N TRP A 90 9.69 7.59 10.43
CA TRP A 90 9.24 6.57 9.47
C TRP A 90 9.18 5.17 10.10
N PHE A 91 10.21 4.76 10.83
CA PHE A 91 10.22 3.45 11.52
C PHE A 91 9.20 3.37 12.65
N ILE A 92 9.00 4.45 13.41
CA ILE A 92 7.97 4.51 14.46
C ILE A 92 6.57 4.39 13.83
N ALA A 93 6.28 5.17 12.79
CA ALA A 93 5.02 5.08 12.06
C ALA A 93 4.77 3.68 11.50
N SER A 94 5.80 3.06 10.92
CA SER A 94 5.73 1.68 10.40
C SER A 94 5.45 0.67 11.51
N SER A 95 6.09 0.82 12.67
CA SER A 95 5.91 -0.06 13.84
C SER A 95 4.49 0.02 14.39
N ILE A 96 3.94 1.23 14.49
CA ILE A 96 2.54 1.45 14.87
C ILE A 96 1.62 0.81 13.83
N GLY A 97 1.93 0.95 12.54
CA GLY A 97 1.19 0.30 11.45
C GLY A 97 1.12 -1.22 11.62
N PHE A 98 2.25 -1.88 11.86
CA PHE A 98 2.29 -3.32 12.10
C PHE A 98 1.54 -3.73 13.38
N TYR A 99 1.62 -2.92 14.45
CA TYR A 99 0.86 -3.17 15.68
C TYR A 99 -0.65 -3.11 15.44
N VAL A 100 -1.12 -2.11 14.70
CA VAL A 100 -2.54 -1.99 14.30
C VAL A 100 -2.95 -3.14 13.38
N CYS A 101 -2.11 -3.55 12.43
CA CYS A 101 -2.36 -4.74 11.60
C CYS A 101 -2.50 -6.01 12.44
N GLY A 102 -1.68 -6.19 13.48
CA GLY A 102 -1.79 -7.30 14.43
C GLY A 102 -3.11 -7.27 15.21
N ALA A 103 -3.49 -6.09 15.72
CA ALA A 103 -4.77 -5.90 16.41
C ALA A 103 -5.97 -6.18 15.48
N LEU A 104 -5.94 -5.71 14.24
CA LEU A 104 -6.94 -6.03 13.22
C LEU A 104 -6.97 -7.53 12.92
N GLY A 105 -5.81 -8.20 12.87
CA GLY A 105 -5.73 -9.65 12.71
C GLY A 105 -6.48 -10.43 13.79
N THR A 106 -6.58 -9.91 15.02
CA THR A 106 -7.38 -10.56 16.07
C THR A 106 -8.87 -10.58 15.75
N LEU A 107 -9.40 -9.62 14.99
CA LEU A 107 -10.82 -9.62 14.59
C LEU A 107 -11.17 -10.76 13.62
N TYR A 108 -10.16 -11.38 12.98
CA TYR A 108 -10.38 -12.51 12.08
C TYR A 108 -11.10 -13.68 12.76
N SER A 109 -10.84 -13.92 14.04
CA SER A 109 -11.50 -15.01 14.79
C SER A 109 -12.91 -14.66 15.29
N TRP A 110 -13.28 -13.38 15.30
CA TRP A 110 -14.58 -12.91 15.80
C TRP A 110 -15.57 -12.56 14.68
N MET A 111 -15.09 -12.41 13.44
CA MET A 111 -15.88 -12.00 12.28
C MET A 111 -16.00 -13.09 11.22
N LEU A 112 -17.08 -13.03 10.43
CA LEU A 112 -17.22 -13.86 9.24
C LEU A 112 -16.08 -13.55 8.25
N HIS A 113 -15.36 -14.59 7.83
CA HIS A 113 -14.19 -14.52 6.94
C HIS A 113 -14.38 -13.58 5.73
N GLY A 114 -15.55 -13.63 5.07
CA GLY A 114 -15.84 -12.78 3.90
C GLY A 114 -15.96 -11.29 4.24
N SER A 115 -16.54 -10.95 5.39
CA SER A 115 -16.67 -9.56 5.85
C SER A 115 -15.34 -8.98 6.31
N PHE A 116 -14.46 -9.82 6.88
CA PHE A 116 -13.11 -9.41 7.29
C PHE A 116 -12.26 -8.96 6.10
N PHE A 117 -12.20 -9.78 5.04
CA PHE A 117 -11.46 -9.39 3.82
C PHE A 117 -12.10 -8.20 3.10
N GLY A 118 -13.44 -8.08 3.13
CA GLY A 118 -14.13 -6.90 2.60
C GLY A 118 -13.78 -5.61 3.35
N MET A 119 -13.67 -5.67 4.68
CA MET A 119 -13.22 -4.54 5.50
C MET A 119 -11.76 -4.15 5.17
N LEU A 120 -10.85 -5.13 5.05
CA LEU A 120 -9.46 -4.86 4.66
C LEU A 120 -9.37 -4.23 3.27
N ALA A 121 -10.16 -4.73 2.31
CA ALA A 121 -10.26 -4.16 0.98
C ALA A 121 -10.76 -2.71 1.01
N ALA A 122 -11.77 -2.41 1.83
CA ALA A 122 -12.28 -1.05 2.00
C ALA A 122 -11.24 -0.11 2.61
N ILE A 123 -10.52 -0.53 3.66
CA ILE A 123 -9.45 0.28 4.28
C ILE A 123 -8.33 0.55 3.26
N ALA A 124 -7.90 -0.47 2.52
CA ALA A 124 -6.88 -0.33 1.48
C ALA A 124 -7.35 0.59 0.33
N ALA A 125 -8.62 0.48 -0.08
CA ALA A 125 -9.21 1.33 -1.11
C ALA A 125 -9.31 2.79 -0.65
N VAL A 126 -9.74 3.04 0.59
CA VAL A 126 -9.80 4.38 1.19
C VAL A 126 -8.40 5.00 1.24
N ASN A 127 -7.37 4.25 1.68
CA ASN A 127 -5.99 4.74 1.65
C ASN A 127 -5.50 5.03 0.23
N GLY A 128 -5.79 4.15 -0.73
CA GLY A 128 -5.48 4.39 -2.14
C GLY A 128 -6.13 5.68 -2.67
N LEU A 129 -7.40 5.88 -2.34
CA LEU A 129 -8.16 7.08 -2.72
C LEU A 129 -7.62 8.35 -2.05
N LEU A 130 -7.29 8.26 -0.76
CA LEU A 130 -6.72 9.37 0.01
C LEU A 130 -5.40 9.83 -0.58
N LEU A 131 -4.53 8.89 -0.99
CA LEU A 131 -3.26 9.21 -1.67
C LEU A 131 -3.49 9.83 -3.05
N MET A 132 -4.52 9.40 -3.79
CA MET A 132 -4.91 10.03 -5.06
C MET A 132 -5.44 11.45 -4.87
N ILE A 133 -6.21 11.72 -3.80
CA ILE A 133 -6.69 13.05 -3.45
C ILE A 133 -5.54 13.94 -2.99
N ALA A 134 -4.66 13.44 -2.13
CA ALA A 134 -3.47 14.15 -1.66
C ALA A 134 -2.57 14.58 -2.84
N LYS A 135 -2.42 13.71 -3.85
CA LYS A 135 -1.79 14.07 -5.14
C LYS A 135 -2.51 15.24 -5.81
N GLY A 136 -3.84 15.17 -5.95
CA GLY A 136 -4.64 16.22 -6.58
C GLY A 136 -4.53 17.57 -5.87
N VAL A 137 -4.39 17.57 -4.55
CA VAL A 137 -4.19 18.78 -3.73
C VAL A 137 -2.77 19.31 -3.85
N LEU A 138 -1.77 18.43 -3.82
CA LEU A 138 -0.36 18.82 -3.89
C LEU A 138 0.03 19.38 -5.28
N GLN A 139 -0.47 18.77 -6.36
CA GLN A 139 -0.27 19.28 -7.71
C GLN A 139 -0.95 20.65 -7.91
N ARG A 140 -2.10 20.88 -7.26
CA ARG A 140 -2.76 22.20 -7.25
C ARG A 140 -1.99 23.24 -6.44
N ALA A 141 -1.35 22.85 -5.34
CA ALA A 141 -0.54 23.77 -4.53
C ALA A 141 0.75 24.21 -5.25
N LEU A 142 1.41 23.29 -5.96
CA LEU A 142 2.64 23.58 -6.72
C LEU A 142 2.39 24.36 -8.04
N GLN A 143 1.18 24.30 -8.61
CA GLN A 143 0.82 25.12 -9.77
C GLN A 143 0.31 26.53 -9.41
N ASN A 144 0.15 26.83 -8.11
CA ASN A 144 -0.36 28.10 -7.61
C ASN A 144 0.71 28.92 -6.84
N SER A 145 1.99 28.56 -7.00
CA SER A 145 3.20 29.26 -6.55
C SER A 145 4.10 29.53 -7.75
#